data_AF-A0A955S9V5-F1
#
_entry.id   AF-A0A955S9V5-F1
#
_cell.length_a   1.000
_cell.length_b   1.000
_cell.length_c   1.000
_cell.angle_alpha   90.00
_cell.angle_beta   90.00
_cell.angle_gamma   90.00
#
_symmetry.space_group_name_H-M   'P 1'
#
loop_
_entity.id
_entity.type
_entity.pdbx_description
1 polymer ?
#
loop_
_entity_poly.entity_id
_entity_poly.type
_entity_poly.pdbx_seq_one_letter_code
_entity_poly.pdbx_strand_id
1 'polypeptide(L)'
;MSIRIVVSVFLAVSMFSTAYSSPDKPADPIWKVGPTPLLEPGPAGSFCETSVKDPTIVWSDGAWHVFFTARGLGEYSIGYASSETFSGLRNAEKIQIHQLRGESESYVAAPQVFYFEPQGKWYLIFQTRDSNYQPCYSVSGKIWDVPGWSPPKPLIEKKSPRKWIDFWVICDQKQAYLFYTENHEEVKVRTTPIDSFPNGWGPARTVFATVHEAVHVYKPRENTEYHLLYELRGEDGARQFGLAKAKDLVGPWEKVTDDYATGNQLLYGDRYPHWSEEVSHGEFIRSGLDQLLEYDSDRPCLLIQGILRSDHHDDYPNLVWQLGAITLEHKTLPPDFERRTFEDDYGTLSCLTRPGEGDPLVLIPGTFSDATQWNEVVSFLPSDLPIILIDMRGHGGSWPPKPESSIEDLAQDTLWLLDQMGIERAYFGGHSLGGMISKEIGRAAPDRTLGVLSVEGWTTYKTAKEAFASDMRSTLRPDLAKERAAKRLRVESVWGKEAMNEFATAWRRWDGFEFMKTTDLPIIEFYGDRDRPRPTREAMYIPDRENIELVWISGASHSLPNEKPKEVAEGMIRFLNSRRGN
;
A
#
# COMPACT_ATOMS: atom_id res chain seq x y z
N MET A 1 -40.98 28.84 72.26
CA MET A 1 -40.85 29.68 71.04
C MET A 1 -39.39 30.13 70.96
N SER A 2 -38.73 29.80 69.85
CA SER A 2 -37.35 30.16 69.46
C SER A 2 -36.18 29.40 70.10
N ILE A 3 -35.80 28.29 69.47
CA ILE A 3 -34.54 27.56 69.65
C ILE A 3 -33.50 28.11 68.64
N ARG A 4 -32.28 28.35 69.12
CA ARG A 4 -31.12 28.86 68.37
C ARG A 4 -30.68 27.87 67.28
N ILE A 5 -30.55 28.34 66.04
CA ILE A 5 -29.98 27.60 64.91
C ILE A 5 -28.46 27.81 64.90
N VAL A 6 -27.72 26.71 64.96
CA VAL A 6 -26.27 26.63 64.75
C VAL A 6 -26.02 26.55 63.24
N VAL A 7 -25.20 27.47 62.72
CA VAL A 7 -24.71 27.44 61.34
C VAL A 7 -23.45 26.57 61.31
N SER A 8 -23.56 25.36 60.75
CA SER A 8 -22.42 24.48 60.48
C SER A 8 -21.87 24.77 59.09
N VAL A 9 -20.59 25.13 59.03
CA VAL A 9 -19.80 25.28 57.81
C VAL A 9 -19.48 23.87 57.27
N PHE A 10 -20.02 23.51 56.11
CA PHE A 10 -19.59 22.33 55.37
C PHE A 10 -18.43 22.70 54.44
N LEU A 11 -17.25 22.15 54.73
CA LEU A 11 -16.12 22.10 53.78
C LEU A 11 -16.52 21.20 52.60
N ALA A 12 -16.48 21.74 51.38
CA ALA A 12 -16.56 20.95 50.17
C ALA A 12 -15.25 20.17 49.99
N VAL A 13 -15.30 18.85 50.20
CA VAL A 13 -14.24 17.93 49.79
C VAL A 13 -14.39 17.71 48.29
N SER A 14 -13.49 18.30 47.50
CA SER A 14 -13.35 18.01 46.08
C SER A 14 -12.86 16.57 45.91
N MET A 15 -13.76 15.67 45.52
CA MET A 15 -13.37 14.36 45.00
C MET A 15 -12.68 14.57 43.65
N PHE A 16 -11.37 14.38 43.61
CA PHE A 16 -10.65 14.16 42.37
C PHE A 16 -11.11 12.82 41.78
N SER A 17 -12.01 12.88 40.81
CA SER A 17 -12.19 11.80 39.85
C SER A 17 -10.89 11.68 39.06
N THR A 18 -10.10 10.65 39.31
CA THR A 18 -9.08 10.22 38.36
C THR A 18 -9.81 9.72 37.13
N ALA A 19 -9.96 10.60 36.15
CA ALA A 19 -10.37 10.22 34.81
C ALA A 19 -9.40 9.13 34.33
N TYR A 20 -9.90 7.90 34.22
CA TYR A 20 -9.28 6.88 33.40
C TYR A 20 -9.21 7.47 32.00
N SER A 21 -8.02 7.89 31.56
CA SER A 21 -7.80 8.24 30.16
C SER A 21 -8.10 6.98 29.35
N SER A 22 -9.12 7.07 28.49
CA SER A 22 -9.33 6.09 27.42
C SER A 22 -8.01 5.90 26.68
N PRO A 23 -7.65 4.67 26.25
CA PRO A 23 -6.49 4.48 25.39
C PRO A 23 -6.63 5.41 24.18
N ASP A 24 -5.55 6.14 23.88
CA ASP A 24 -5.47 7.21 22.89
C ASP A 24 -6.24 6.86 21.61
N LYS A 25 -7.10 7.79 21.15
CA LYS A 25 -7.66 7.72 19.79
C LYS A 25 -6.47 7.53 18.83
N PRO A 26 -6.45 6.49 17.98
CA PRO A 26 -5.39 6.38 16.98
C PRO A 26 -5.39 7.68 16.17
N ALA A 27 -4.21 8.29 16.02
CA ALA A 27 -4.17 9.57 15.29
C ALA A 27 -4.73 9.38 13.88
N ASP A 28 -5.39 10.42 13.40
CA ASP A 28 -6.10 10.39 12.13
C ASP A 28 -5.14 10.00 10.98
N PRO A 29 -5.62 9.23 9.99
CA PRO A 29 -4.80 8.82 8.85
C PRO A 29 -4.21 10.03 8.13
N ILE A 30 -2.94 9.94 7.71
CA ILE A 30 -2.28 10.98 6.90
C ILE A 30 -2.17 10.45 5.47
N TRP A 31 -2.61 11.24 4.50
CA TRP A 31 -2.59 10.90 3.08
C TRP A 31 -1.53 11.70 2.35
N LYS A 32 -0.44 11.06 1.94
CA LYS A 32 0.58 11.71 1.12
C LYS A 32 0.04 11.97 -0.28
N VAL A 33 0.12 13.22 -0.70
CA VAL A 33 -0.30 13.64 -2.04
C VAL A 33 0.81 13.41 -3.04
N GLY A 34 0.46 12.86 -4.21
CA GLY A 34 1.38 12.69 -5.33
C GLY A 34 1.99 14.03 -5.81
N PRO A 35 3.13 13.98 -6.51
CA PRO A 35 3.91 15.16 -6.86
C PRO A 35 3.19 16.17 -7.75
N THR A 36 2.24 15.71 -8.57
CA THR A 36 1.38 16.54 -9.42
C THR A 36 0.05 15.83 -9.66
N PRO A 37 -1.00 16.56 -10.09
CA PRO A 37 -2.17 15.94 -10.72
C PRO A 37 -1.75 15.00 -11.86
N LEU A 38 -2.42 13.86 -11.95
CA LEU A 38 -2.24 12.86 -13.00
C LEU A 38 -3.04 13.20 -14.26
N LEU A 39 -4.22 13.81 -14.13
CA LEU A 39 -4.96 14.31 -15.28
C LEU A 39 -5.52 15.69 -14.94
N GLU A 40 -5.23 16.66 -15.80
CA GLU A 40 -5.79 18.01 -15.77
C GLU A 40 -6.77 18.20 -16.94
N PRO A 41 -7.70 19.18 -16.85
CA PRO A 41 -8.54 19.57 -17.98
C PRO A 41 -7.73 19.81 -19.27
N GLY A 42 -8.35 19.48 -20.40
CA GLY A 42 -7.74 19.68 -21.72
C GLY A 42 -7.69 21.15 -22.12
N PRO A 43 -7.05 21.48 -23.26
CA PRO A 43 -7.07 22.83 -23.80
C PRO A 43 -8.50 23.28 -24.14
N ALA A 44 -8.72 24.59 -24.20
CA ALA A 44 -9.97 25.17 -24.66
C ALA A 44 -10.39 24.61 -26.04
N GLY A 45 -11.67 24.28 -26.17
CA GLY A 45 -12.27 23.61 -27.32
C GLY A 45 -12.24 22.07 -27.26
N SER A 46 -11.57 21.47 -26.26
CA SER A 46 -11.54 20.01 -26.10
C SER A 46 -12.76 19.47 -25.32
N PHE A 47 -13.06 18.17 -25.49
CA PHE A 47 -14.17 17.50 -24.79
C PHE A 47 -14.00 17.42 -23.26
N CYS A 48 -12.81 17.77 -22.75
CA CYS A 48 -12.45 17.78 -21.33
C CYS A 48 -11.91 19.15 -20.88
N GLU A 49 -12.24 20.24 -21.60
CA GLU A 49 -11.70 21.59 -21.32
C GLU A 49 -12.08 22.15 -19.95
N THR A 50 -13.15 21.65 -19.33
CA THR A 50 -13.68 22.16 -18.06
C THR A 50 -13.21 21.32 -16.88
N SER A 51 -13.38 20.00 -16.94
CA SER A 51 -13.06 19.12 -15.82
C SER A 51 -12.77 17.68 -16.25
N VAL A 52 -11.96 17.00 -15.46
CA VAL A 52 -11.78 15.54 -15.48
C VAL A 52 -12.15 14.98 -14.10
N LYS A 53 -13.02 13.96 -14.08
CA LYS A 53 -13.77 13.55 -12.90
C LYS A 53 -13.98 12.03 -12.82
N ASP A 54 -14.41 11.56 -11.66
CA ASP A 54 -14.97 10.23 -11.40
C ASP A 54 -14.14 9.10 -12.07
N PRO A 55 -12.86 8.95 -11.70
CA PRO A 55 -11.95 8.08 -12.43
C PRO A 55 -12.14 6.60 -12.08
N THR A 56 -11.81 5.73 -13.02
CA THR A 56 -11.56 4.31 -12.80
C THR A 56 -10.26 3.90 -13.46
N ILE A 57 -9.47 3.05 -12.79
CA ILE A 57 -8.08 2.78 -13.17
C ILE A 57 -7.67 1.32 -12.96
N VAL A 58 -6.92 0.78 -13.91
CA VAL A 58 -6.25 -0.53 -13.81
C VAL A 58 -4.85 -0.49 -14.42
N TRP A 59 -3.98 -1.38 -13.94
CA TRP A 59 -2.78 -1.79 -14.64
C TRP A 59 -3.04 -3.08 -15.40
N SER A 60 -2.80 -3.10 -16.72
CA SER A 60 -2.94 -4.29 -17.55
C SER A 60 -2.03 -4.20 -18.78
N ASP A 61 -1.53 -5.34 -19.24
CA ASP A 61 -0.75 -5.45 -20.49
C ASP A 61 0.40 -4.41 -20.60
N GLY A 62 1.07 -4.11 -19.48
CA GLY A 62 2.22 -3.21 -19.42
C GLY A 62 1.89 -1.71 -19.38
N ALA A 63 0.62 -1.33 -19.18
CA ALA A 63 0.21 0.06 -19.09
C ALA A 63 -0.86 0.32 -18.02
N TRP A 64 -0.90 1.57 -17.55
CA TRP A 64 -2.03 2.12 -16.81
C TRP A 64 -3.12 2.53 -17.79
N HIS A 65 -4.36 2.23 -17.42
CA HIS A 65 -5.55 2.58 -18.18
C HIS A 65 -6.51 3.33 -17.28
N VAL A 66 -6.81 4.58 -17.63
CA VAL A 66 -7.74 5.43 -16.88
C VAL A 66 -8.93 5.76 -17.76
N PHE A 67 -10.13 5.49 -17.24
CA PHE A 67 -11.37 6.03 -17.77
C PHE A 67 -11.88 7.09 -16.80
N PHE A 68 -12.44 8.18 -17.31
CA PHE A 68 -12.87 9.30 -16.48
C PHE A 68 -14.05 10.02 -17.11
N THR A 69 -14.89 10.64 -16.29
CA THR A 69 -15.87 11.61 -16.76
C THR A 69 -15.14 12.86 -17.25
N ALA A 70 -15.37 13.24 -18.49
CA ALA A 70 -14.90 14.48 -19.09
C ALA A 70 -16.04 15.50 -19.21
N ARG A 71 -15.77 16.74 -18.80
CA ARG A 71 -16.64 17.89 -19.05
C ARG A 71 -15.94 18.85 -20.01
N GLY A 72 -16.65 19.20 -21.07
CA GLY A 72 -16.21 20.22 -22.02
C GLY A 72 -17.29 20.47 -23.04
N LEU A 73 -17.27 21.64 -23.69
CA LEU A 73 -18.25 22.02 -24.72
C LEU A 73 -19.71 21.92 -24.24
N GLY A 74 -19.96 22.07 -22.94
CA GLY A 74 -21.30 21.94 -22.37
C GLY A 74 -21.83 20.49 -22.27
N GLU A 75 -21.03 19.47 -22.58
CA GLU A 75 -21.41 18.04 -22.53
C GLU A 75 -20.67 17.25 -21.43
N TYR A 76 -21.26 16.14 -20.98
CA TYR A 76 -20.57 15.15 -20.15
C TYR A 76 -20.29 13.91 -21.00
N SER A 77 -19.04 13.47 -21.04
CA SER A 77 -18.63 12.29 -21.79
C SER A 77 -17.65 11.43 -20.98
N ILE A 78 -17.25 10.29 -21.52
CA ILE A 78 -16.19 9.46 -20.93
C ILE A 78 -14.93 9.59 -21.80
N GLY A 79 -13.83 9.93 -21.15
CA GLY A 79 -12.49 9.92 -21.72
C GLY A 79 -11.70 8.67 -21.33
N TYR A 80 -10.67 8.39 -22.11
CA TYR A 80 -9.67 7.35 -21.89
C TYR A 80 -8.27 7.96 -22.00
N ALA A 81 -7.36 7.53 -21.14
CA ALA A 81 -5.93 7.82 -21.23
C ALA A 81 -5.12 6.58 -20.81
N SER A 82 -3.94 6.40 -21.41
CA SER A 82 -3.03 5.33 -21.01
C SER A 82 -1.56 5.75 -21.05
N SER A 83 -0.76 5.07 -20.24
CA SER A 83 0.68 5.30 -20.15
C SER A 83 1.37 4.08 -19.54
N GLU A 84 2.57 3.75 -20.01
CA GLU A 84 3.42 2.68 -19.45
C GLU A 84 3.88 2.99 -18.02
N THR A 85 3.94 4.28 -17.65
CA THR A 85 4.27 4.72 -16.28
C THR A 85 3.11 5.48 -15.66
N PHE A 86 2.97 5.37 -14.34
CA PHE A 86 1.89 6.05 -13.61
C PHE A 86 1.97 7.57 -13.76
N SER A 87 3.18 8.14 -13.63
CA SER A 87 3.45 9.56 -13.83
C SER A 87 3.25 10.03 -15.28
N GLY A 88 3.45 9.13 -16.25
CA GLY A 88 3.24 9.44 -17.66
C GLY A 88 1.78 9.74 -18.04
N LEU A 89 0.80 9.33 -17.22
CA LEU A 89 -0.62 9.67 -17.40
C LEU A 89 -0.86 11.19 -17.50
N ARG A 90 0.00 11.99 -16.86
CA ARG A 90 -0.06 13.46 -16.93
C ARG A 90 0.02 14.00 -18.35
N ASN A 91 0.85 13.37 -19.17
CA ASN A 91 1.11 13.79 -20.54
C ASN A 91 0.42 12.86 -21.56
N ALA A 92 -0.34 11.87 -21.09
CA ALA A 92 -1.03 10.93 -21.95
C ALA A 92 -2.09 11.65 -22.80
N GLU A 93 -2.25 11.19 -24.04
CA GLU A 93 -3.35 11.64 -24.89
C GLU A 93 -4.69 11.28 -24.24
N LYS A 94 -5.57 12.27 -24.13
CA LYS A 94 -6.94 12.09 -23.66
C LYS A 94 -7.84 11.85 -24.88
N ILE A 95 -8.45 10.68 -24.96
CA ILE A 95 -9.28 10.25 -26.09
C ILE A 95 -10.73 10.17 -25.63
N GLN A 96 -11.65 10.78 -26.37
CA GLN A 96 -13.08 10.65 -26.08
C GLN A 96 -13.62 9.32 -26.61
N ILE A 97 -14.40 8.59 -25.81
CA ILE A 97 -15.07 7.35 -26.24
C ILE A 97 -16.48 7.66 -26.77
N HIS A 98 -16.57 8.07 -28.03
CA HIS A 98 -17.84 8.50 -28.64
C HIS A 98 -18.92 7.41 -28.68
N GLN A 99 -18.52 6.14 -28.68
CA GLN A 99 -19.40 4.96 -28.72
C GLN A 99 -20.34 4.89 -27.52
N LEU A 100 -19.96 5.50 -26.38
CA LEU A 100 -20.71 5.41 -25.13
C LEU A 100 -21.83 6.44 -25.02
N ARG A 101 -21.93 7.41 -25.95
CA ARG A 101 -22.95 8.45 -25.91
C ARG A 101 -24.37 7.83 -25.94
N GLY A 102 -25.26 8.38 -25.11
CA GLY A 102 -26.68 7.99 -25.08
C GLY A 102 -27.42 8.35 -26.37
N GLU A 103 -28.58 7.73 -26.57
CA GLU A 103 -29.39 7.97 -27.78
C GLU A 103 -30.11 9.34 -27.76
N SER A 104 -30.43 9.87 -26.57
CA SER A 104 -31.27 11.06 -26.42
C SER A 104 -30.55 12.29 -25.88
N GLU A 105 -29.59 12.13 -24.97
CA GLU A 105 -28.78 13.20 -24.40
C GLU A 105 -27.27 12.85 -24.42
N SER A 106 -26.42 13.83 -24.74
CA SER A 106 -24.95 13.75 -24.61
C SER A 106 -24.50 13.77 -23.14
N TYR A 107 -24.97 12.81 -22.34
CA TYR A 107 -24.55 12.63 -20.95
C TYR A 107 -24.16 11.18 -20.70
N VAL A 108 -22.85 10.98 -20.47
CA VAL A 108 -22.30 9.79 -19.81
C VAL A 108 -21.25 10.18 -18.78
N ALA A 109 -21.27 9.50 -17.64
CA ALA A 109 -20.41 9.83 -16.50
C ALA A 109 -20.19 8.60 -15.59
N ALA A 110 -19.32 8.79 -14.59
CA ALA A 110 -18.98 7.87 -13.52
C ALA A 110 -18.67 6.44 -14.01
N PRO A 111 -17.62 6.28 -14.84
CA PRO A 111 -17.21 4.97 -15.32
C PRO A 111 -16.62 4.08 -14.21
N GLN A 112 -16.84 2.79 -14.31
CA GLN A 112 -16.12 1.73 -13.60
C GLN A 112 -15.67 0.67 -14.61
N VAL A 113 -14.36 0.39 -14.69
CA VAL A 113 -13.81 -0.63 -15.58
C VAL A 113 -13.42 -1.88 -14.80
N PHE A 114 -13.64 -3.08 -15.34
CA PHE A 114 -13.05 -4.32 -14.81
C PHE A 114 -13.07 -5.41 -15.88
N TYR A 115 -12.19 -6.40 -15.73
CA TYR A 115 -12.22 -7.58 -16.58
C TYR A 115 -13.15 -8.64 -15.96
N PHE A 116 -14.18 -9.03 -16.70
CA PHE A 116 -15.06 -10.11 -16.27
C PHE A 116 -14.50 -11.43 -16.81
N GLU A 117 -13.69 -12.09 -15.98
CA GLU A 117 -12.98 -13.32 -16.32
C GLU A 117 -13.91 -14.43 -16.89
N PRO A 118 -15.11 -14.69 -16.34
CA PRO A 118 -15.98 -15.76 -16.84
C PRO A 118 -16.39 -15.62 -18.32
N GLN A 119 -16.31 -14.41 -18.88
CA GLN A 119 -16.63 -14.16 -20.30
C GLN A 119 -15.42 -13.73 -21.13
N GLY A 120 -14.26 -13.55 -20.50
CA GLY A 120 -13.05 -13.07 -21.16
C GLY A 120 -13.22 -11.68 -21.79
N LYS A 121 -13.90 -10.75 -21.09
CA LYS A 121 -14.22 -9.42 -21.62
C LYS A 121 -14.01 -8.34 -20.58
N TRP A 122 -13.57 -7.17 -21.04
CA TRP A 122 -13.63 -5.94 -20.28
C TRP A 122 -15.06 -5.41 -20.25
N TYR A 123 -15.48 -4.95 -19.09
CA TYR A 123 -16.73 -4.25 -18.84
C TYR A 123 -16.42 -2.83 -18.41
N LEU A 124 -17.19 -1.89 -18.95
CA LEU A 124 -17.22 -0.51 -18.51
C LEU A 124 -18.66 -0.20 -18.10
N ILE A 125 -18.90 -0.04 -16.81
CA ILE A 125 -20.19 0.34 -16.22
C ILE A 125 -20.21 1.87 -16.10
N PHE A 126 -21.33 2.51 -16.40
CA PHE A 126 -21.47 3.97 -16.33
C PHE A 126 -22.94 4.38 -16.26
N GLN A 127 -23.21 5.67 -16.12
CA GLN A 127 -24.56 6.21 -16.10
C GLN A 127 -24.88 7.11 -17.31
N THR A 128 -26.12 7.06 -17.81
CA THR A 128 -26.64 7.96 -18.87
C THR A 128 -27.89 8.71 -18.38
N ARG A 129 -28.28 9.82 -19.02
CA ARG A 129 -29.53 10.53 -18.67
C ARG A 129 -30.79 9.99 -19.35
N ASP A 130 -30.67 9.02 -20.27
CA ASP A 130 -31.78 8.50 -21.10
C ASP A 130 -32.98 7.97 -20.27
N SER A 131 -32.80 7.63 -18.99
CA SER A 131 -33.89 7.36 -18.05
C SER A 131 -33.60 7.86 -16.63
N ASN A 132 -33.25 9.15 -16.50
CA ASN A 132 -32.97 9.81 -15.21
C ASN A 132 -31.83 9.10 -14.46
N TYR A 133 -30.62 9.12 -15.03
CA TYR A 133 -29.42 8.43 -14.51
C TYR A 133 -29.58 6.90 -14.53
N GLN A 134 -29.66 6.34 -15.74
CA GLN A 134 -29.79 4.91 -15.98
C GLN A 134 -28.41 4.22 -15.96
N PRO A 135 -28.27 3.06 -15.28
CA PRO A 135 -27.05 2.27 -15.36
C PRO A 135 -26.95 1.57 -16.71
N CYS A 136 -25.81 1.75 -17.36
CA CYS A 136 -25.46 1.15 -18.64
C CYS A 136 -24.11 0.43 -18.55
N TYR A 137 -23.85 -0.44 -19.51
CA TYR A 137 -22.55 -1.04 -19.70
C TYR A 137 -22.14 -1.07 -21.17
N SER A 138 -20.83 -1.12 -21.39
CA SER A 138 -20.18 -1.45 -22.65
C SER A 138 -19.16 -2.56 -22.43
N VAL A 139 -18.84 -3.32 -23.47
CA VAL A 139 -17.84 -4.39 -23.41
C VAL A 139 -16.79 -4.26 -24.51
N SER A 140 -15.58 -4.72 -24.22
CA SER A 140 -14.49 -4.84 -25.19
C SER A 140 -13.67 -6.11 -24.95
N GLY A 141 -13.01 -6.61 -26.00
CA GLY A 141 -12.01 -7.67 -25.88
C GLY A 141 -10.63 -7.15 -25.44
N LYS A 142 -10.35 -5.86 -25.64
CA LYS A 142 -9.09 -5.20 -25.30
C LYS A 142 -9.38 -3.84 -24.69
N ILE A 143 -8.84 -3.56 -23.52
CA ILE A 143 -9.10 -2.31 -22.79
C ILE A 143 -8.64 -1.06 -23.56
N TRP A 144 -7.55 -1.16 -24.33
CA TRP A 144 -7.00 -0.07 -25.14
C TRP A 144 -7.64 0.11 -26.53
N ASP A 145 -8.49 -0.83 -26.97
CA ASP A 145 -9.18 -0.70 -28.25
C ASP A 145 -10.39 0.22 -28.10
N VAL A 146 -10.13 1.54 -28.01
CA VAL A 146 -11.15 2.57 -27.80
C VAL A 146 -12.31 2.46 -28.81
N PRO A 147 -12.06 2.27 -30.12
CA PRO A 147 -13.13 2.04 -31.09
C PRO A 147 -13.88 0.72 -30.94
N GLY A 148 -13.26 -0.28 -30.30
CA GLY A 148 -13.79 -1.63 -30.11
C GLY A 148 -14.81 -1.78 -28.97
N TRP A 149 -15.00 -0.74 -28.13
CA TRP A 149 -16.05 -0.74 -27.11
C TRP A 149 -17.45 -0.77 -27.75
N SER A 150 -18.31 -1.68 -27.29
CA SER A 150 -19.66 -1.82 -27.83
C SER A 150 -20.54 -0.58 -27.55
N PRO A 151 -21.61 -0.34 -28.33
CA PRO A 151 -22.63 0.63 -27.96
C PRO A 151 -23.20 0.38 -26.55
N PRO A 152 -23.65 1.42 -25.82
CA PRO A 152 -24.20 1.29 -24.48
C PRO A 152 -25.41 0.37 -24.48
N LYS A 153 -25.48 -0.51 -23.48
CA LYS A 153 -26.67 -1.30 -23.19
C LYS A 153 -27.12 -1.04 -21.76
N PRO A 154 -28.44 -0.87 -21.51
CA PRO A 154 -28.95 -0.82 -20.16
C PRO A 154 -28.53 -2.04 -19.36
N LEU A 155 -27.91 -1.82 -18.20
CA LEU A 155 -27.67 -2.89 -17.24
C LEU A 155 -28.98 -3.27 -16.53
N ILE A 156 -29.79 -2.25 -16.21
CA ILE A 156 -31.14 -2.36 -15.65
C ILE A 156 -32.02 -1.25 -16.26
N GLU A 157 -33.27 -1.59 -16.57
CA GLU A 157 -34.27 -0.59 -16.93
C GLU A 157 -34.75 0.17 -15.68
N LYS A 158 -34.40 1.46 -15.57
CA LYS A 158 -34.77 2.28 -14.40
C LYS A 158 -36.18 2.84 -14.58
N LYS A 159 -37.11 2.39 -13.74
CA LYS A 159 -38.52 2.85 -13.71
C LYS A 159 -38.86 3.76 -12.53
N SER A 160 -37.86 4.09 -11.71
CA SER A 160 -38.03 4.94 -10.52
C SER A 160 -37.78 6.42 -10.84
N PRO A 161 -38.58 7.35 -10.28
CA PRO A 161 -38.29 8.78 -10.36
C PRO A 161 -37.16 9.22 -9.42
N ARG A 162 -36.78 8.40 -8.42
CA ARG A 162 -35.63 8.70 -7.54
C ARG A 162 -34.33 8.72 -8.34
N LYS A 163 -33.38 9.58 -7.97
CA LYS A 163 -32.06 9.69 -8.61
C LYS A 163 -31.20 8.50 -8.20
N TRP A 164 -30.63 7.78 -9.17
CA TRP A 164 -29.64 6.71 -8.94
C TRP A 164 -28.33 7.15 -9.56
N ILE A 165 -27.21 7.05 -8.85
CA ILE A 165 -25.90 7.44 -9.39
C ILE A 165 -24.80 6.53 -8.86
N ASP A 166 -23.66 6.59 -9.53
CA ASP A 166 -22.38 5.98 -9.15
C ASP A 166 -22.51 4.46 -9.00
N PHE A 167 -22.68 3.82 -10.16
CA PHE A 167 -22.92 2.38 -10.27
C PHE A 167 -21.61 1.61 -10.14
N TRP A 168 -21.60 0.63 -9.22
CA TRP A 168 -20.42 -0.13 -8.89
C TRP A 168 -20.72 -1.63 -8.85
N VAL A 169 -20.11 -2.39 -9.75
CA VAL A 169 -20.24 -3.85 -9.83
C VAL A 169 -19.05 -4.52 -9.17
N ILE A 170 -19.31 -5.46 -8.25
CA ILE A 170 -18.34 -6.39 -7.68
C ILE A 170 -18.94 -7.79 -7.68
N CYS A 171 -18.13 -8.82 -7.80
CA CYS A 171 -18.56 -10.21 -7.77
C CYS A 171 -17.89 -10.98 -6.63
N ASP A 172 -18.58 -12.03 -6.18
CA ASP A 172 -17.95 -13.14 -5.48
C ASP A 172 -17.96 -14.39 -6.38
N GLN A 173 -17.70 -15.58 -5.80
CA GLN A 173 -17.68 -16.83 -6.57
C GLN A 173 -19.06 -17.26 -7.14
N LYS A 174 -20.16 -16.64 -6.71
CA LYS A 174 -21.52 -17.10 -7.02
C LYS A 174 -22.41 -16.02 -7.63
N GLN A 175 -22.18 -14.76 -7.28
CA GLN A 175 -23.05 -13.65 -7.63
C GLN A 175 -22.26 -12.43 -8.09
N ALA A 176 -22.88 -11.65 -8.97
CA ALA A 176 -22.54 -10.26 -9.21
C ALA A 176 -23.46 -9.36 -8.39
N TYR A 177 -22.90 -8.26 -7.89
CA TYR A 177 -23.55 -7.29 -7.01
C TYR A 177 -23.44 -5.92 -7.65
N LEU A 178 -24.57 -5.24 -7.83
CA LEU A 178 -24.62 -3.86 -8.32
C LEU A 178 -24.96 -2.94 -7.14
N PHE A 179 -23.97 -2.17 -6.70
CA PHE A 179 -24.13 -1.09 -5.73
C PHE A 179 -24.39 0.24 -6.44
N TYR A 180 -25.17 1.10 -5.79
CA TYR A 180 -25.41 2.47 -6.25
C TYR A 180 -25.98 3.34 -5.12
N THR A 181 -25.83 4.65 -5.27
CA THR A 181 -26.44 5.63 -4.37
C THR A 181 -27.82 6.03 -4.87
N GLU A 182 -28.83 5.99 -4.00
CA GLU A 182 -30.17 6.52 -4.27
C GLU A 182 -30.37 7.84 -3.51
N ASN A 183 -30.71 8.91 -4.23
CA ASN A 183 -31.06 10.24 -3.71
C ASN A 183 -30.02 10.96 -2.83
N HIS A 184 -28.75 10.57 -2.89
CA HIS A 184 -27.71 11.07 -1.97
C HIS A 184 -28.01 10.78 -0.49
N GLU A 185 -28.58 9.60 -0.20
CA GLU A 185 -28.99 9.21 1.14
C GLU A 185 -28.65 7.75 1.46
N GLU A 186 -28.99 6.85 0.54
CA GLU A 186 -28.98 5.41 0.76
C GLU A 186 -28.10 4.68 -0.24
N VAL A 187 -27.39 3.66 0.23
CA VAL A 187 -26.69 2.69 -0.61
C VAL A 187 -27.59 1.50 -0.87
N LYS A 188 -27.86 1.23 -2.15
CA LYS A 188 -28.63 0.08 -2.61
C LYS A 188 -27.69 -0.99 -3.14
N VAL A 189 -28.06 -2.25 -2.97
CA VAL A 189 -27.45 -3.39 -3.67
C VAL A 189 -28.51 -4.20 -4.39
N ARG A 190 -28.17 -4.70 -5.58
CA ARG A 190 -28.90 -5.74 -6.32
C ARG A 190 -27.98 -6.90 -6.60
N THR A 191 -28.51 -8.11 -6.72
CA THR A 191 -27.71 -9.30 -7.02
C THR A 191 -28.23 -10.04 -8.25
N THR A 192 -27.33 -10.73 -8.94
CA THR A 192 -27.64 -11.71 -9.98
C THR A 192 -26.64 -12.87 -9.89
N PRO A 193 -27.00 -14.12 -10.22
CA PRO A 193 -26.01 -15.20 -10.34
C PRO A 193 -24.89 -14.81 -11.31
N ILE A 194 -23.65 -15.17 -10.99
CA ILE A 194 -22.48 -14.79 -11.81
C ILE A 194 -22.60 -15.29 -13.26
N ASP A 195 -23.15 -16.48 -13.46
CA ASP A 195 -23.40 -17.07 -14.79
C ASP A 195 -24.50 -16.35 -15.58
N SER A 196 -25.31 -15.52 -14.90
CA SER A 196 -26.38 -14.73 -15.52
C SER A 196 -25.95 -13.29 -15.83
N PHE A 197 -24.83 -12.82 -15.27
CA PHE A 197 -24.29 -11.50 -15.52
C PHE A 197 -24.06 -11.26 -17.03
N PRO A 198 -24.42 -10.10 -17.61
CA PRO A 198 -24.88 -8.86 -16.97
C PRO A 198 -26.42 -8.76 -16.78
N ASN A 199 -27.15 -9.86 -16.91
CA ASN A 199 -28.62 -9.91 -16.82
C ASN A 199 -29.10 -10.48 -15.48
N GLY A 200 -30.42 -10.58 -15.28
CA GLY A 200 -31.00 -11.36 -14.17
C GLY A 200 -31.04 -10.66 -12.81
N TRP A 201 -30.91 -9.33 -12.78
CA TRP A 201 -30.87 -8.55 -11.54
C TRP A 201 -32.15 -8.68 -10.70
N GLY A 202 -31.95 -9.09 -9.44
CA GLY A 202 -33.00 -9.15 -8.43
C GLY A 202 -33.44 -7.77 -7.92
N PRO A 203 -34.38 -7.75 -6.94
CA PRO A 203 -34.84 -6.51 -6.32
C PRO A 203 -33.72 -5.81 -5.53
N ALA A 204 -33.79 -4.48 -5.45
CA ALA A 204 -32.84 -3.68 -4.66
C ALA A 204 -33.10 -3.83 -3.16
N ARG A 205 -32.03 -3.72 -2.36
CA ARG A 205 -32.04 -3.67 -0.90
C ARG A 205 -31.21 -2.50 -0.41
N THR A 206 -31.69 -1.72 0.56
CA THR A 206 -30.84 -0.76 1.28
C THR A 206 -29.90 -1.53 2.19
N VAL A 207 -28.60 -1.26 2.11
CA VAL A 207 -27.55 -1.94 2.90
C VAL A 207 -26.68 -1.01 3.73
N PHE A 208 -26.69 0.28 3.39
CA PHE A 208 -25.99 1.34 4.12
C PHE A 208 -26.69 2.68 3.86
N ALA A 209 -26.48 3.69 4.71
CA ALA A 209 -27.14 4.99 4.61
C ALA A 209 -26.26 6.10 5.20
N THR A 210 -26.72 7.35 5.10
CA THR A 210 -25.98 8.55 5.52
C THR A 210 -24.72 8.71 4.67
N VAL A 211 -24.90 8.66 3.35
CA VAL A 211 -23.86 8.88 2.34
C VAL A 211 -24.26 10.05 1.46
N HIS A 212 -23.30 10.72 0.84
CA HIS A 212 -23.59 11.67 -0.22
C HIS A 212 -23.61 10.98 -1.59
N GLU A 213 -22.51 10.39 -2.07
CA GLU A 213 -22.45 9.68 -3.36
C GLU A 213 -21.19 8.79 -3.44
N ALA A 214 -20.76 8.41 -4.65
CA ALA A 214 -19.50 7.71 -4.94
C ALA A 214 -19.22 6.50 -4.06
N VAL A 215 -20.13 5.52 -4.10
CA VAL A 215 -20.02 4.29 -3.31
C VAL A 215 -19.18 3.27 -4.07
N HIS A 216 -18.08 2.85 -3.48
CA HIS A 216 -17.20 1.84 -4.08
C HIS A 216 -16.96 0.71 -3.10
N VAL A 217 -17.08 -0.51 -3.59
CA VAL A 217 -16.97 -1.73 -2.78
C VAL A 217 -15.79 -2.57 -3.27
N TYR A 218 -14.92 -2.96 -2.37
CA TYR A 218 -13.68 -3.65 -2.68
C TYR A 218 -13.46 -4.88 -1.82
N LYS A 219 -12.65 -5.80 -2.33
CA LYS A 219 -12.11 -6.92 -1.57
C LYS A 219 -10.66 -6.61 -1.15
N PRO A 220 -10.36 -6.36 0.13
CA PRO A 220 -8.97 -6.30 0.57
C PRO A 220 -8.30 -7.68 0.43
N ARG A 221 -7.06 -7.72 -0.08
CA ARG A 221 -6.25 -8.96 -0.28
C ARG A 221 -6.24 -9.91 0.92
N GLU A 222 -6.00 -9.36 2.11
CA GLU A 222 -5.69 -10.14 3.33
C GLU A 222 -6.85 -10.17 4.33
N ASN A 223 -8.04 -9.68 3.93
CA ASN A 223 -9.18 -9.55 4.83
C ASN A 223 -10.30 -10.53 4.46
N THR A 224 -10.93 -11.11 5.47
CA THR A 224 -12.16 -11.90 5.29
C THR A 224 -13.37 -11.03 5.01
N GLU A 225 -13.27 -9.73 5.29
CA GLU A 225 -14.31 -8.71 5.07
C GLU A 225 -14.13 -8.01 3.71
N TYR A 226 -15.16 -7.29 3.28
CA TYR A 226 -15.21 -6.34 2.18
C TYR A 226 -15.19 -4.93 2.74
N HIS A 227 -14.67 -3.98 1.98
CA HIS A 227 -14.64 -2.57 2.36
C HIS A 227 -15.58 -1.78 1.44
N LEU A 228 -16.35 -0.86 2.02
CA LEU A 228 -17.21 0.09 1.31
C LEU A 228 -16.68 1.49 1.60
N LEU A 229 -16.18 2.15 0.57
CA LEU A 229 -15.80 3.55 0.57
C LEU A 229 -17.03 4.36 0.16
N TYR A 230 -17.34 5.44 0.87
CA TYR A 230 -18.52 6.27 0.59
C TYR A 230 -18.22 7.76 0.77
N GLU A 231 -18.59 8.57 -0.21
CA GLU A 231 -18.37 10.02 -0.14
C GLU A 231 -19.41 10.66 0.78
N LEU A 232 -18.96 11.67 1.52
CA LEU A 232 -19.74 12.51 2.41
C LEU A 232 -19.55 13.98 2.02
N ARG A 233 -20.42 14.83 2.57
CA ARG A 233 -20.16 16.27 2.68
C ARG A 233 -19.92 16.61 4.13
N GLY A 234 -18.77 17.21 4.41
CA GLY A 234 -18.45 17.77 5.72
C GLY A 234 -19.39 18.92 6.09
N GLU A 235 -19.34 19.37 7.34
CA GLU A 235 -20.14 20.51 7.82
C GLU A 235 -19.84 21.81 7.06
N ASP A 236 -18.60 21.95 6.58
CA ASP A 236 -18.13 23.07 5.75
C ASP A 236 -18.46 22.89 4.25
N GLY A 237 -19.13 21.80 3.89
CA GLY A 237 -19.51 21.47 2.52
C GLY A 237 -18.43 20.72 1.72
N ALA A 238 -17.22 20.55 2.27
CA ALA A 238 -16.11 19.88 1.60
C ALA A 238 -16.40 18.39 1.36
N ARG A 239 -15.84 17.84 0.28
CA ARG A 239 -15.92 16.41 0.00
C ARG A 239 -14.89 15.61 0.81
N GLN A 240 -15.33 14.48 1.34
CA GLN A 240 -14.49 13.52 2.05
C GLN A 240 -15.03 12.10 1.92
N PHE A 241 -14.23 11.09 2.26
CA PHE A 241 -14.65 9.69 2.30
C PHE A 241 -14.71 9.13 3.72
N GLY A 242 -15.77 8.36 3.97
CA GLY A 242 -15.85 7.39 5.05
C GLY A 242 -15.54 5.96 4.57
N LEU A 243 -15.33 5.06 5.54
CA LEU A 243 -15.07 3.65 5.33
C LEU A 243 -16.02 2.79 6.17
N ALA A 244 -16.61 1.77 5.56
CA ALA A 244 -17.39 0.74 6.21
C ALA A 244 -16.88 -0.65 5.81
N LYS A 245 -17.25 -1.69 6.56
CA LYS A 245 -16.83 -3.07 6.29
C LYS A 245 -17.95 -4.08 6.51
N ALA A 246 -17.90 -5.20 5.81
CA ALA A 246 -18.86 -6.29 5.95
C ALA A 246 -18.25 -7.65 5.61
N LYS A 247 -18.71 -8.74 6.22
CA LYS A 247 -18.29 -10.10 5.83
C LYS A 247 -18.98 -10.60 4.55
N ASP A 248 -20.13 -10.02 4.23
CA ASP A 248 -20.95 -10.35 3.06
C ASP A 248 -21.31 -9.05 2.33
N LEU A 249 -21.34 -9.10 1.00
CA LEU A 249 -21.66 -7.95 0.16
C LEU A 249 -23.11 -7.45 0.36
N VAL A 250 -24.05 -8.30 0.79
CA VAL A 250 -25.40 -7.82 1.20
C VAL A 250 -25.45 -7.28 2.64
N GLY A 251 -24.31 -7.22 3.33
CA GLY A 251 -24.18 -6.72 4.69
C GLY A 251 -24.47 -7.79 5.77
N PRO A 252 -24.65 -7.35 7.03
CA PRO A 252 -24.71 -5.96 7.47
C PRO A 252 -23.35 -5.24 7.30
N TRP A 253 -23.41 -3.97 6.90
CA TRP A 253 -22.25 -3.09 6.82
C TRP A 253 -22.05 -2.34 8.13
N GLU A 254 -20.85 -2.45 8.69
CA GLU A 254 -20.41 -1.76 9.90
C GLU A 254 -19.59 -0.53 9.51
N LYS A 255 -19.99 0.65 9.98
CA LYS A 255 -19.21 1.88 9.80
C LYS A 255 -17.89 1.77 10.59
N VAL A 256 -16.77 2.02 9.91
CA VAL A 256 -15.44 2.11 10.53
C VAL A 256 -15.14 3.55 10.93
N THR A 257 -15.26 4.50 10.00
CA THR A 257 -15.05 5.93 10.23
C THR A 257 -15.70 6.76 9.12
N ASP A 258 -16.13 7.99 9.43
CA ASP A 258 -16.59 8.97 8.43
C ASP A 258 -15.44 9.87 7.91
N ASP A 259 -14.27 9.79 8.54
CA ASP A 259 -13.08 10.60 8.25
C ASP A 259 -11.92 9.73 7.76
N TYR A 260 -12.20 8.83 6.82
CA TYR A 260 -11.19 7.91 6.29
C TYR A 260 -10.18 8.64 5.40
N ALA A 261 -10.67 9.53 4.53
CA ALA A 261 -9.84 10.42 3.71
C ALA A 261 -10.51 11.79 3.61
N THR A 262 -9.89 12.82 4.19
CA THR A 262 -10.40 14.20 4.22
C THR A 262 -9.35 15.18 3.71
N GLY A 263 -9.77 16.38 3.31
CA GLY A 263 -8.86 17.45 2.89
C GLY A 263 -7.81 17.82 3.95
N ASN A 264 -8.19 17.79 5.23
CA ASN A 264 -7.30 18.11 6.35
C ASN A 264 -6.23 17.03 6.62
N GLN A 265 -6.39 15.83 6.04
CA GLN A 265 -5.44 14.73 6.14
C GLN A 265 -4.43 14.72 4.99
N LEU A 266 -4.59 15.61 3.99
CA LEU A 266 -3.69 15.69 2.85
C LEU A 266 -2.35 16.30 3.26
N LEU A 267 -1.27 15.52 3.08
CA LEU A 267 0.10 15.93 3.30
C LEU A 267 0.81 16.10 1.96
N TYR A 268 1.12 17.35 1.64
CA TYR A 268 1.88 17.72 0.45
C TYR A 268 3.38 17.69 0.73
N GLY A 269 4.18 17.22 -0.24
CA GLY A 269 5.63 17.41 -0.18
C GLY A 269 6.01 18.88 -0.36
N ASP A 270 7.13 19.32 0.21
CA ASP A 270 7.56 20.73 0.29
C ASP A 270 7.54 21.52 -1.03
N ARG A 271 7.65 20.83 -2.17
CA ARG A 271 7.70 21.42 -3.51
C ARG A 271 6.54 21.02 -4.42
N TYR A 272 5.56 20.28 -3.90
CA TYR A 272 4.43 19.83 -4.69
C TYR A 272 3.42 20.98 -4.84
N PRO A 273 2.79 21.15 -6.01
CA PRO A 273 1.74 22.14 -6.18
C PRO A 273 0.57 21.76 -5.27
N HIS A 274 0.02 22.77 -4.59
CA HIS A 274 -1.20 22.59 -3.81
C HIS A 274 -2.39 22.64 -4.77
N TRP A 275 -3.00 21.48 -5.03
CA TRP A 275 -3.99 21.31 -6.11
C TRP A 275 -5.36 20.82 -5.62
N SER A 276 -5.45 20.36 -4.37
CA SER A 276 -6.72 19.96 -3.75
C SER A 276 -6.77 20.24 -2.25
N GLU A 277 -7.93 20.69 -1.80
CA GLU A 277 -8.29 20.79 -0.38
C GLU A 277 -9.48 19.88 -0.04
N GLU A 278 -9.87 19.02 -0.98
CA GLU A 278 -11.00 18.10 -0.89
C GLU A 278 -10.61 16.70 -1.40
N VAL A 279 -11.33 15.69 -0.92
CA VAL A 279 -11.19 14.31 -1.37
C VAL A 279 -12.56 13.85 -1.84
N SER A 280 -12.79 13.85 -3.15
CA SER A 280 -14.07 13.50 -3.79
C SER A 280 -13.92 12.29 -4.72
N HIS A 281 -15.03 11.84 -5.32
CA HIS A 281 -15.16 10.67 -6.22
C HIS A 281 -13.83 10.22 -6.85
N GLY A 282 -13.37 9.05 -6.41
CA GLY A 282 -12.09 8.46 -6.76
C GLY A 282 -12.16 6.97 -7.06
N GLU A 283 -11.04 6.28 -7.08
CA GLU A 283 -10.98 4.81 -7.09
C GLU A 283 -9.69 4.35 -6.40
N PHE A 284 -9.75 3.28 -5.59
CA PHE A 284 -8.52 2.68 -5.09
C PHE A 284 -7.74 2.10 -6.27
N ILE A 285 -6.43 2.32 -6.29
CA ILE A 285 -5.54 1.60 -7.20
C ILE A 285 -5.66 0.12 -6.86
N ARG A 286 -6.30 -0.62 -7.76
CA ARG A 286 -6.57 -2.03 -7.56
C ARG A 286 -5.31 -2.85 -7.71
N SER A 287 -5.30 -3.93 -6.96
CA SER A 287 -4.24 -4.92 -6.96
C SER A 287 -4.56 -6.10 -7.89
N GLY A 288 -5.83 -6.29 -8.23
CA GLY A 288 -6.31 -7.11 -9.34
C GLY A 288 -6.99 -6.26 -10.41
N LEU A 289 -7.32 -6.88 -11.55
CA LEU A 289 -8.03 -6.23 -12.66
C LEU A 289 -9.45 -6.75 -12.88
N ASP A 290 -9.82 -7.82 -12.16
CA ASP A 290 -11.00 -8.61 -12.44
C ASP A 290 -12.25 -8.14 -11.68
N GLN A 291 -13.34 -8.90 -11.82
CA GLN A 291 -14.62 -8.64 -11.18
C GLN A 291 -14.62 -8.71 -9.64
N LEU A 292 -13.54 -9.16 -9.00
CA LEU A 292 -13.44 -9.26 -7.54
C LEU A 292 -13.05 -7.92 -6.90
N LEU A 293 -12.53 -6.97 -7.69
CA LEU A 293 -12.11 -5.63 -7.27
C LEU A 293 -11.20 -5.64 -6.05
N GLU A 294 -10.15 -6.43 -6.17
CA GLU A 294 -9.17 -6.57 -5.12
C GLU A 294 -8.26 -5.33 -5.02
N TYR A 295 -7.91 -4.91 -3.79
CA TYR A 295 -6.92 -3.86 -3.54
C TYR A 295 -6.06 -4.13 -2.29
N ASP A 296 -4.96 -3.38 -2.15
CA ASP A 296 -4.06 -3.45 -1.00
C ASP A 296 -4.52 -2.48 0.12
N SER A 297 -5.14 -3.03 1.16
CA SER A 297 -5.56 -2.24 2.33
C SER A 297 -4.44 -1.91 3.32
N ASP A 298 -3.26 -2.52 3.17
CA ASP A 298 -2.07 -2.24 4.00
C ASP A 298 -1.25 -1.07 3.44
N ARG A 299 -1.51 -0.64 2.20
CA ARG A 299 -0.93 0.55 1.55
C ARG A 299 -1.92 1.12 0.52
N PRO A 300 -3.11 1.57 0.96
CA PRO A 300 -4.11 2.03 0.02
C PRO A 300 -3.61 3.28 -0.70
N CYS A 301 -3.70 3.24 -2.02
CA CYS A 301 -3.52 4.39 -2.90
C CYS A 301 -4.87 4.69 -3.53
N LEU A 302 -5.35 5.93 -3.39
CA LEU A 302 -6.62 6.38 -3.92
C LEU A 302 -6.34 7.41 -5.02
N LEU A 303 -6.83 7.16 -6.23
CA LEU A 303 -6.94 8.18 -7.26
C LEU A 303 -8.18 9.02 -6.94
N ILE A 304 -8.06 10.33 -6.77
CA ILE A 304 -9.16 11.20 -6.36
C ILE A 304 -9.39 12.27 -7.42
N GLN A 305 -10.62 12.76 -7.52
CA GLN A 305 -10.84 14.09 -8.08
C GLN A 305 -10.69 15.13 -6.96
N GLY A 306 -9.93 16.18 -7.24
CA GLY A 306 -9.61 17.23 -6.28
C GLY A 306 -9.82 18.63 -6.87
N ILE A 307 -9.96 19.59 -5.95
CA ILE A 307 -10.18 21.00 -6.24
C ILE A 307 -9.74 21.84 -5.03
N LEU A 308 -9.31 23.07 -5.27
CA LEU A 308 -9.07 24.04 -4.20
C LEU A 308 -10.39 24.66 -3.74
N ARG A 309 -10.55 24.97 -2.45
CA ARG A 309 -11.75 25.65 -1.95
C ARG A 309 -11.92 27.04 -2.57
N SER A 310 -10.83 27.68 -3.00
CA SER A 310 -10.87 28.95 -3.74
C SER A 310 -11.56 28.86 -5.09
N ASP A 311 -11.58 27.67 -5.68
CA ASP A 311 -12.12 27.42 -7.03
C ASP A 311 -13.56 26.90 -6.96
N HIS A 312 -14.11 26.74 -5.75
CA HIS A 312 -15.49 26.36 -5.53
C HIS A 312 -16.46 27.51 -5.77
N HIS A 313 -17.60 27.18 -6.39
CA HIS A 313 -18.71 28.09 -6.65
C HIS A 313 -20.00 27.30 -6.90
N ASP A 314 -21.15 27.99 -6.85
CA ASP A 314 -22.48 27.37 -6.93
C ASP A 314 -22.77 26.68 -8.29
N ASP A 315 -22.06 27.05 -9.35
CA ASP A 315 -22.18 26.44 -10.67
C ASP A 315 -21.39 25.12 -10.79
N TYR A 316 -21.86 24.08 -10.11
CA TYR A 316 -21.20 22.77 -10.01
C TYR A 316 -20.69 22.20 -11.36
N PRO A 317 -21.44 22.27 -12.48
CA PRO A 317 -20.99 21.77 -13.78
C PRO A 317 -19.74 22.45 -14.36
N ASN A 318 -19.35 23.62 -13.85
CA ASN A 318 -18.19 24.40 -14.31
C ASN A 318 -17.03 24.41 -13.31
N LEU A 319 -17.11 23.62 -12.23
CA LEU A 319 -15.99 23.41 -11.32
C LEU A 319 -14.83 22.70 -12.02
N VAL A 320 -13.62 23.19 -11.78
CA VAL A 320 -12.39 22.72 -12.43
C VAL A 320 -11.79 21.56 -11.65
N TRP A 321 -12.44 20.40 -11.73
CA TRP A 321 -11.92 19.16 -11.13
C TRP A 321 -10.73 18.62 -11.94
N GLN A 322 -9.74 18.11 -11.19
CA GLN A 322 -8.56 17.43 -11.71
C GLN A 322 -8.31 16.15 -10.94
N LEU A 323 -7.58 15.20 -11.52
CA LEU A 323 -7.32 13.90 -10.92
C LEU A 323 -5.90 13.81 -10.38
N GLY A 324 -5.72 13.25 -9.19
CA GLY A 324 -4.39 12.96 -8.63
C GLY A 324 -4.43 11.85 -7.59
N ALA A 325 -3.28 11.27 -7.29
CA ALA A 325 -3.18 10.16 -6.36
C ALA A 325 -2.84 10.63 -4.94
N ILE A 326 -3.46 9.99 -3.96
CA ILE A 326 -3.09 10.08 -2.55
C ILE A 326 -2.78 8.68 -2.01
N THR A 327 -1.76 8.55 -1.17
CA THR A 327 -1.36 7.27 -0.58
C THR A 327 -1.41 7.38 0.94
N LEU A 328 -2.08 6.43 1.59
CA LEU A 328 -2.15 6.43 3.04
C LEU A 328 -0.77 6.13 3.60
N GLU A 329 -0.26 7.06 4.39
CA GLU A 329 0.92 6.83 5.19
C GLU A 329 0.53 5.88 6.33
N HIS A 330 0.82 4.60 6.13
CA HIS A 330 0.74 3.65 7.23
C HIS A 330 1.71 4.10 8.31
N LYS A 331 1.20 4.32 9.52
CA LYS A 331 1.99 4.38 10.75
C LYS A 331 2.66 3.02 10.99
N THR A 332 3.69 2.74 10.22
CA THR A 332 4.72 1.73 10.49
C THR A 332 6.13 2.31 10.33
N LEU A 333 6.27 3.58 9.93
CA LEU A 333 7.50 4.32 10.19
C LEU A 333 7.57 4.54 11.70
N PRO A 334 8.62 4.10 12.40
CA PRO A 334 8.94 4.69 13.69
C PRO A 334 9.02 6.22 13.48
N PRO A 335 8.55 7.05 14.43
CA PRO A 335 8.29 8.48 14.22
C PRO A 335 9.49 9.29 13.67
N ASP A 336 10.70 8.74 13.77
CA ASP A 336 11.95 9.39 13.35
C ASP A 336 12.50 8.87 12.00
N PHE A 337 11.75 8.04 11.27
CA PHE A 337 12.15 7.52 9.96
C PHE A 337 11.43 8.21 8.81
N GLU A 338 12.19 8.60 7.79
CA GLU A 338 11.69 9.12 6.52
C GLU A 338 11.84 8.06 5.43
N ARG A 339 10.87 7.99 4.51
CA ARG A 339 11.02 7.15 3.31
C ARG A 339 11.78 7.92 2.24
N ARG A 340 12.76 7.25 1.62
CA ARG A 340 13.47 7.75 0.44
C ARG A 340 13.31 6.76 -0.71
N THR A 341 13.15 7.30 -1.91
CA THR A 341 12.98 6.53 -3.15
C THR A 341 13.88 7.12 -4.23
N PHE A 342 14.49 6.24 -5.01
CA PHE A 342 15.40 6.59 -6.09
C PHE A 342 15.07 5.71 -7.31
N GLU A 343 15.17 6.27 -8.50
CA GLU A 343 14.90 5.56 -9.76
C GLU A 343 16.23 5.16 -10.41
N ASP A 344 16.39 3.87 -10.72
CA ASP A 344 17.43 3.38 -11.62
C ASP A 344 16.85 2.98 -12.98
N ASP A 345 17.66 2.43 -13.88
CA ASP A 345 17.23 2.01 -15.22
C ASP A 345 16.20 0.86 -15.19
N TYR A 346 16.03 0.18 -14.05
CA TYR A 346 15.12 -0.94 -13.87
C TYR A 346 13.82 -0.54 -13.14
N GLY A 347 13.89 0.42 -12.22
CA GLY A 347 12.75 1.02 -11.53
C GLY A 347 13.11 1.63 -10.17
N THR A 348 12.11 1.69 -9.30
CA THR A 348 12.23 2.31 -7.99
C THR A 348 12.96 1.40 -7.00
N LEU A 349 13.97 1.96 -6.33
CA LEU A 349 14.53 1.43 -5.10
C LEU A 349 14.18 2.35 -3.92
N SER A 350 13.76 1.74 -2.81
CA SER A 350 13.24 2.43 -1.63
C SER A 350 13.98 2.01 -0.37
N CYS A 351 14.09 2.94 0.57
CA CYS A 351 14.57 2.69 1.93
C CYS A 351 13.86 3.58 2.95
N LEU A 352 14.04 3.25 4.23
CA LEU A 352 13.70 4.14 5.35
C LEU A 352 14.98 4.65 5.97
N THR A 353 15.08 5.95 6.21
CA THR A 353 16.24 6.60 6.79
C THR A 353 15.88 7.29 8.09
N ARG A 354 16.64 7.03 9.14
CA ARG A 354 16.65 7.84 10.36
C ARG A 354 17.95 8.63 10.41
N PRO A 355 17.91 9.96 10.50
CA PRO A 355 19.12 10.77 10.62
C PRO A 355 19.82 10.51 11.96
N GLY A 356 21.10 10.84 12.04
CA GLY A 356 21.91 10.67 13.23
C GLY A 356 23.35 11.14 13.02
N GLU A 357 24.21 10.92 14.00
CA GLU A 357 25.62 11.31 13.96
C GLU A 357 26.56 10.11 13.77
N GLY A 358 27.58 10.29 12.93
CA GLY A 358 28.60 9.28 12.64
C GLY A 358 28.22 8.35 11.48
N ASP A 359 28.85 7.18 11.43
CA ASP A 359 28.64 6.23 10.34
C ASP A 359 27.30 5.50 10.44
N PRO A 360 26.56 5.34 9.32
CA PRO A 360 25.24 4.73 9.32
C PRO A 360 25.29 3.21 9.51
N LEU A 361 24.24 2.67 10.14
CA LEU A 361 23.93 1.25 10.15
C LEU A 361 22.85 0.95 9.09
N VAL A 362 23.23 0.18 8.07
CA VAL A 362 22.30 -0.34 7.04
C VAL A 362 21.76 -1.68 7.51
N LEU A 363 20.45 -1.87 7.48
CA LEU A 363 19.77 -3.11 7.88
C LEU A 363 18.94 -3.68 6.72
N ILE A 364 19.27 -4.91 6.32
CA ILE A 364 18.68 -5.60 5.16
C ILE A 364 17.76 -6.73 5.64
N PRO A 365 16.49 -6.78 5.21
CA PRO A 365 15.54 -7.77 5.68
C PRO A 365 15.80 -9.17 5.11
N GLY A 366 15.14 -10.18 5.69
CA GLY A 366 15.15 -11.55 5.18
C GLY A 366 14.23 -11.78 3.98
N THR A 367 14.31 -12.97 3.39
CA THR A 367 13.52 -13.38 2.22
C THR A 367 12.02 -13.11 2.43
N PHE A 368 11.38 -12.50 1.43
CA PHE A 368 9.94 -12.17 1.42
C PHE A 368 9.50 -11.16 2.49
N SER A 369 10.43 -10.36 3.00
CA SER A 369 10.15 -9.28 3.93
C SER A 369 10.56 -7.92 3.34
N ASP A 370 10.17 -6.85 4.02
CA ASP A 370 10.52 -5.47 3.70
C ASP A 370 11.21 -4.78 4.89
N ALA A 371 11.54 -3.49 4.75
CA ALA A 371 12.23 -2.69 5.75
C ALA A 371 11.58 -2.75 7.15
N THR A 372 10.26 -2.95 7.23
CA THR A 372 9.52 -2.94 8.50
C THR A 372 9.86 -4.10 9.43
N GLN A 373 10.57 -5.14 8.95
CA GLN A 373 11.07 -6.22 9.81
C GLN A 373 11.92 -5.70 10.96
N TRP A 374 12.61 -4.59 10.77
CA TRP A 374 13.54 -4.04 11.74
C TRP A 374 12.89 -3.10 12.75
N ASN A 375 11.59 -2.79 12.64
CA ASN A 375 10.91 -1.80 13.47
C ASN A 375 11.10 -2.03 14.97
N GLU A 376 10.91 -3.27 15.44
CA GLU A 376 11.09 -3.58 16.87
C GLU A 376 12.56 -3.48 17.28
N VAL A 377 13.51 -3.95 16.45
CA VAL A 377 14.96 -3.88 16.75
C VAL A 377 15.42 -2.43 16.85
N VAL A 378 15.07 -1.57 15.89
CA VAL A 378 15.52 -0.17 15.87
C VAL A 378 14.93 0.67 17.00
N SER A 379 13.80 0.25 17.57
CA SER A 379 13.22 0.90 18.76
C SER A 379 14.10 0.77 20.01
N PHE A 380 15.02 -0.20 20.03
CA PHE A 380 16.01 -0.39 21.10
C PHE A 380 17.39 0.18 20.76
N LEU A 381 17.61 0.68 19.53
CA LEU A 381 18.87 1.30 19.12
C LEU A 381 18.93 2.77 19.55
N PRO A 382 20.12 3.32 19.82
CA PRO A 382 20.30 4.73 20.18
C PRO A 382 19.62 5.65 19.15
N SER A 383 18.88 6.66 19.62
CA SER A 383 18.10 7.55 18.76
C SER A 383 18.96 8.42 17.83
N ASP A 384 20.22 8.65 18.21
CA ASP A 384 21.23 9.42 17.49
C ASP A 384 22.06 8.57 16.50
N LEU A 385 21.85 7.25 16.45
CA LEU A 385 22.50 6.38 15.46
C LEU A 385 21.82 6.57 14.09
N PRO A 386 22.54 6.98 13.03
CA PRO A 386 21.99 7.02 11.68
C PRO A 386 21.69 5.60 11.20
N ILE A 387 20.47 5.36 10.71
CA ILE A 387 20.01 4.04 10.28
C ILE A 387 19.37 4.11 8.90
N ILE A 388 19.64 3.09 8.09
CA ILE A 388 19.02 2.89 6.79
C ILE A 388 18.41 1.49 6.76
N LEU A 389 17.09 1.39 6.58
CA LEU A 389 16.37 0.12 6.42
C LEU A 389 16.06 -0.09 4.95
N ILE A 390 16.56 -1.17 4.37
CA ILE A 390 16.45 -1.43 2.93
C ILE A 390 15.13 -2.14 2.63
N ASP A 391 14.40 -1.69 1.60
CA ASP A 391 13.43 -2.52 0.91
C ASP A 391 14.16 -3.23 -0.24
N MET A 392 14.31 -4.56 -0.18
CA MET A 392 14.94 -5.32 -1.26
C MET A 392 14.14 -5.17 -2.57
N ARG A 393 14.80 -5.26 -3.73
CA ARG A 393 14.13 -5.17 -5.04
C ARG A 393 12.93 -6.12 -5.14
N GLY A 394 11.80 -5.60 -5.60
CA GLY A 394 10.51 -6.29 -5.67
C GLY A 394 9.80 -6.48 -4.33
N HIS A 395 10.28 -5.85 -3.25
CA HIS A 395 9.67 -5.87 -1.92
C HIS A 395 9.47 -4.43 -1.43
N GLY A 396 8.58 -4.23 -0.44
CA GLY A 396 8.44 -2.93 0.19
C GLY A 396 8.07 -1.83 -0.81
N GLY A 397 8.78 -0.70 -0.78
CA GLY A 397 8.64 0.36 -1.78
C GLY A 397 9.55 0.20 -3.01
N SER A 398 10.33 -0.88 -3.09
CA SER A 398 11.25 -1.14 -4.21
C SER A 398 10.57 -2.02 -5.27
N TRP A 399 10.41 -1.51 -6.48
CA TRP A 399 9.62 -2.14 -7.54
C TRP A 399 10.13 -1.73 -8.93
N PRO A 400 10.11 -2.58 -9.97
CA PRO A 400 9.58 -3.94 -10.05
C PRO A 400 10.53 -5.04 -9.53
N PRO A 401 10.05 -6.29 -9.39
CA PRO A 401 10.91 -7.43 -9.10
C PRO A 401 11.80 -7.74 -10.30
N LYS A 402 13.03 -8.18 -10.04
CA LYS A 402 13.97 -8.66 -11.05
C LYS A 402 14.01 -10.19 -11.05
N PRO A 403 13.50 -10.87 -12.12
CA PRO A 403 13.33 -12.33 -12.13
C PRO A 403 14.60 -13.13 -11.83
N GLU A 404 15.75 -12.65 -12.28
CA GLU A 404 17.06 -13.25 -12.02
C GLU A 404 17.87 -12.35 -11.07
N SER A 405 17.56 -12.43 -9.77
CA SER A 405 18.31 -11.69 -8.74
C SER A 405 19.20 -12.63 -7.94
N SER A 406 20.51 -12.48 -8.09
CA SER A 406 21.52 -13.12 -7.23
C SER A 406 21.71 -12.34 -5.92
N ILE A 407 22.49 -12.90 -4.97
CA ILE A 407 22.84 -12.15 -3.75
C ILE A 407 23.74 -10.95 -4.11
N GLU A 408 24.58 -11.13 -5.12
CA GLU A 408 25.46 -10.13 -5.71
C GLU A 408 24.66 -8.97 -6.32
N ASP A 409 23.57 -9.26 -7.05
CA ASP A 409 22.67 -8.22 -7.57
C ASP A 409 22.04 -7.40 -6.43
N LEU A 410 21.53 -8.07 -5.39
CA LEU A 410 20.88 -7.40 -4.25
C LEU A 410 21.88 -6.59 -3.40
N ALA A 411 23.14 -7.03 -3.33
CA ALA A 411 24.23 -6.27 -2.74
C ALA A 411 24.53 -5.00 -3.55
N GLN A 412 24.55 -5.11 -4.88
CA GLN A 412 24.77 -3.98 -5.77
C GLN A 412 23.63 -2.95 -5.69
N ASP A 413 22.38 -3.39 -5.57
CA ASP A 413 21.23 -2.50 -5.34
C ASP A 413 21.40 -1.68 -4.06
N THR A 414 21.86 -2.32 -2.99
CA THR A 414 22.10 -1.68 -1.70
C THR A 414 23.23 -0.65 -1.82
N LEU A 415 24.34 -1.01 -2.47
CA LEU A 415 25.47 -0.10 -2.69
C LEU A 415 25.07 1.11 -3.55
N TRP A 416 24.30 0.87 -4.62
CA TRP A 416 23.79 1.92 -5.49
C TRP A 416 22.88 2.89 -4.73
N LEU A 417 21.98 2.38 -3.87
CA LEU A 417 21.15 3.23 -3.00
C LEU A 417 21.99 4.14 -2.09
N LEU A 418 23.09 3.62 -1.53
CA LEU A 418 24.00 4.43 -0.72
C LEU A 418 24.69 5.51 -1.56
N ASP A 419 25.04 5.22 -2.82
CA ASP A 419 25.64 6.20 -3.74
C ASP A 419 24.66 7.36 -4.01
N GLN A 420 23.38 7.06 -4.22
CA GLN A 420 22.35 8.10 -4.39
C GLN A 420 22.17 8.99 -3.15
N MET A 421 22.47 8.46 -1.96
CA MET A 421 22.44 9.20 -0.70
C MET A 421 23.78 9.88 -0.35
N GLY A 422 24.82 9.70 -1.18
CA GLY A 422 26.16 10.25 -0.92
C GLY A 422 26.86 9.61 0.28
N ILE A 423 26.55 8.35 0.60
CA ILE A 423 27.08 7.66 1.78
C ILE A 423 28.28 6.81 1.36
N GLU A 424 29.48 7.20 1.77
CA GLU A 424 30.71 6.53 1.34
C GLU A 424 30.97 5.21 2.08
N ARG A 425 30.67 5.12 3.38
CA ARG A 425 30.93 3.93 4.19
C ARG A 425 29.80 3.68 5.18
N ALA A 426 29.57 2.42 5.52
CA ALA A 426 28.53 2.02 6.48
C ALA A 426 28.86 0.72 7.20
N TYR A 427 28.16 0.47 8.30
CA TYR A 427 28.00 -0.87 8.85
C TYR A 427 26.85 -1.57 8.12
N PHE A 428 27.03 -2.83 7.73
CA PHE A 428 25.99 -3.59 7.04
C PHE A 428 25.51 -4.74 7.93
N GLY A 429 24.26 -4.65 8.35
CA GLY A 429 23.57 -5.72 9.07
C GLY A 429 22.43 -6.29 8.26
N GLY A 430 22.07 -7.53 8.54
CA GLY A 430 20.94 -8.13 7.86
C GLY A 430 20.50 -9.47 8.44
N HIS A 431 19.25 -9.82 8.16
CA HIS A 431 18.63 -11.03 8.67
C HIS A 431 18.47 -12.08 7.57
N SER A 432 18.88 -13.32 7.82
CA SER A 432 18.76 -14.43 6.88
C SER A 432 19.40 -14.08 5.53
N LEU A 433 18.62 -14.00 4.43
CA LEU A 433 19.09 -13.50 3.13
C LEU A 433 19.81 -12.14 3.24
N GLY A 434 19.30 -11.20 4.04
CA GLY A 434 19.94 -9.90 4.27
C GLY A 434 21.32 -10.00 4.93
N GLY A 435 21.54 -11.03 5.75
CA GLY A 435 22.85 -11.28 6.37
C GLY A 435 23.87 -11.82 5.36
N MET A 436 23.42 -12.63 4.39
CA MET A 436 24.24 -13.05 3.26
C MET A 436 24.57 -11.86 2.34
N ILE A 437 23.58 -11.01 2.05
CA ILE A 437 23.79 -9.76 1.28
C ILE A 437 24.81 -8.86 1.98
N SER A 438 24.74 -8.72 3.31
CA SER A 438 25.70 -7.90 4.08
C SER A 438 27.14 -8.42 3.97
N LYS A 439 27.33 -9.75 3.97
CA LYS A 439 28.64 -10.38 3.75
C LYS A 439 29.12 -10.20 2.31
N GLU A 440 28.22 -10.30 1.35
CA GLU A 440 28.52 -10.07 -0.05
C GLU A 440 28.96 -8.63 -0.31
N ILE A 441 28.31 -7.64 0.32
CA ILE A 441 28.75 -6.25 0.31
C ILE A 441 30.17 -6.13 0.90
N GLY A 442 30.44 -6.78 2.03
CA GLY A 442 31.78 -6.82 2.62
C GLY A 442 32.85 -7.42 1.71
N ARG A 443 32.47 -8.41 0.89
CA ARG A 443 33.34 -9.04 -0.11
C ARG A 443 33.59 -8.15 -1.33
N ALA A 444 32.53 -7.54 -1.86
CA ALA A 444 32.55 -6.77 -3.11
C ALA A 444 33.07 -5.34 -2.91
N ALA A 445 32.84 -4.75 -1.74
CA ALA A 445 33.19 -3.37 -1.41
C ALA A 445 33.78 -3.26 0.01
N PRO A 446 34.93 -3.89 0.28
CA PRO A 446 35.55 -3.88 1.62
C PRO A 446 35.91 -2.45 2.08
N ASP A 447 36.36 -1.58 1.18
CA ASP A 447 36.70 -0.18 1.49
C ASP A 447 35.48 0.66 1.91
N ARG A 448 34.27 0.17 1.58
CA ARG A 448 32.99 0.80 1.93
C ARG A 448 32.33 0.19 3.16
N THR A 449 32.90 -0.86 3.72
CA THR A 449 32.31 -1.65 4.80
C THR A 449 33.08 -1.45 6.09
N LEU A 450 32.41 -0.91 7.12
CA LEU A 450 33.00 -0.70 8.45
C LEU A 450 32.90 -1.96 9.34
N GLY A 451 31.92 -2.82 9.05
CA GLY A 451 31.71 -4.08 9.74
C GLY A 451 30.41 -4.76 9.29
N VAL A 452 30.32 -6.06 9.54
CA VAL A 452 29.16 -6.89 9.15
C VAL A 452 28.43 -7.42 10.38
N LEU A 453 27.12 -7.19 10.45
CA LEU A 453 26.24 -7.66 11.54
C LEU A 453 25.24 -8.69 11.00
N SER A 454 25.65 -9.95 10.92
CA SER A 454 24.89 -11.04 10.31
C SER A 454 23.95 -11.68 11.34
N VAL A 455 22.63 -11.56 11.13
CA VAL A 455 21.61 -12.20 11.98
C VAL A 455 21.04 -13.39 11.26
N GLU A 456 21.40 -14.61 11.66
CA GLU A 456 20.99 -15.86 10.98
C GLU A 456 21.33 -15.88 9.47
N GLY A 457 22.27 -15.03 9.04
CA GLY A 457 22.80 -15.00 7.69
C GLY A 457 23.84 -16.08 7.54
N TRP A 458 23.44 -17.26 7.09
CA TRP A 458 24.36 -18.40 7.01
C TRP A 458 25.54 -18.15 6.06
N THR A 459 26.73 -18.64 6.43
CA THR A 459 27.93 -18.50 5.58
C THR A 459 27.77 -19.19 4.23
N THR A 460 27.05 -20.31 4.20
CA THR A 460 26.73 -21.07 2.99
C THR A 460 25.40 -21.78 3.21
N TYR A 461 24.72 -22.18 2.13
CA TYR A 461 23.49 -22.97 2.23
C TYR A 461 23.70 -24.30 2.99
N LYS A 462 24.94 -24.82 3.03
CA LYS A 462 25.28 -26.05 3.76
C LYS A 462 25.11 -25.91 5.26
N THR A 463 25.34 -24.72 5.82
CA THR A 463 25.13 -24.43 7.25
C THR A 463 23.69 -24.79 7.66
N ALA A 464 22.70 -24.47 6.83
CA ALA A 464 21.31 -24.85 7.05
C ALA A 464 21.17 -26.35 7.30
N LYS A 465 21.72 -27.14 6.38
CA LYS A 465 21.56 -28.59 6.32
C LYS A 465 22.41 -29.31 7.35
N GLU A 466 23.65 -28.87 7.54
CA GLU A 466 24.66 -29.59 8.32
C GLU A 466 24.67 -29.15 9.78
N ALA A 467 24.59 -27.84 10.07
CA ALA A 467 24.54 -27.35 11.44
C ALA A 467 23.13 -27.46 12.05
N PHE A 468 22.09 -27.23 11.25
CA PHE A 468 20.73 -27.13 11.76
C PHE A 468 19.78 -28.21 11.24
N ALA A 469 20.24 -29.20 10.45
CA ALA A 469 19.36 -30.23 9.86
C ALA A 469 18.18 -29.64 9.06
N SER A 470 18.41 -28.50 8.40
CA SER A 470 17.41 -27.67 7.71
C SER A 470 16.28 -27.15 8.63
N ASP A 471 16.52 -27.09 9.94
CA ASP A 471 15.57 -26.59 10.93
C ASP A 471 15.44 -25.07 10.85
N MET A 472 14.50 -24.66 9.99
CA MET A 472 14.01 -23.28 9.92
C MET A 472 12.70 -23.11 10.69
N ARG A 473 12.46 -23.94 11.73
CA ARG A 473 11.28 -23.75 12.59
C ARG A 473 11.31 -22.32 13.12
N SER A 474 10.12 -21.75 13.17
CA SER A 474 9.87 -20.42 13.67
C SER A 474 9.07 -20.57 14.96
N THR A 475 9.51 -19.92 16.04
CA THR A 475 8.80 -19.85 17.32
C THR A 475 7.98 -18.56 17.45
N LEU A 476 7.82 -17.83 16.33
CA LEU A 476 6.98 -16.64 16.23
C LEU A 476 5.63 -16.85 16.88
N ARG A 477 5.20 -15.83 17.63
CA ARG A 477 3.82 -15.73 18.11
C ARG A 477 2.85 -15.80 16.92
N PRO A 478 1.63 -16.33 17.09
CA PRO A 478 0.67 -16.50 15.99
C PRO A 478 0.35 -15.24 15.20
N ASP A 479 0.31 -14.07 15.86
CA ASP A 479 0.15 -12.74 15.25
C ASP A 479 1.29 -12.43 14.26
N LEU A 480 2.54 -12.58 14.70
CA LEU A 480 3.72 -12.31 13.87
C LEU A 480 3.89 -13.35 12.75
N ALA A 481 3.52 -14.61 13.01
CA ALA A 481 3.51 -15.65 12.00
C ALA A 481 2.50 -15.32 10.88
N LYS A 482 1.32 -14.81 11.25
CA LYS A 482 0.30 -14.34 10.30
C LYS A 482 0.81 -13.14 9.50
N GLU A 483 1.42 -12.16 10.14
CA GLU A 483 2.00 -10.99 9.47
C GLU A 483 3.09 -11.38 8.46
N ARG A 484 4.01 -12.28 8.85
CA ARG A 484 5.06 -12.79 7.96
C ARG A 484 4.47 -13.56 6.78
N ALA A 485 3.45 -14.39 7.01
CA ALA A 485 2.75 -15.10 5.94
C ALA A 485 2.08 -14.12 4.97
N ALA A 486 1.44 -13.06 5.48
CA ALA A 486 0.83 -12.01 4.66
C ALA A 486 1.89 -11.24 3.83
N LYS A 487 3.04 -10.86 4.43
CA LYS A 487 4.18 -10.26 3.71
C LYS A 487 4.65 -11.13 2.55
N ARG A 488 4.76 -12.44 2.79
CA ARG A 488 5.14 -13.41 1.78
C ARG A 488 4.10 -13.58 0.68
N LEU A 489 2.82 -13.70 1.04
CA LEU A 489 1.72 -13.79 0.08
C LEU A 489 1.63 -12.54 -0.79
N ARG A 490 1.86 -11.35 -0.22
CA ARG A 490 1.97 -10.11 -0.99
C ARG A 490 3.02 -10.22 -2.07
N VAL A 491 4.26 -10.58 -1.71
CA VAL A 491 5.33 -10.81 -2.69
C VAL A 491 4.92 -11.85 -3.72
N GLU A 492 4.38 -13.00 -3.29
CA GLU A 492 3.90 -14.08 -4.16
C GLU A 492 2.79 -13.65 -5.13
N SER A 493 1.91 -12.73 -4.74
CA SER A 493 0.76 -12.29 -5.55
C SER A 493 1.13 -11.38 -6.71
N VAL A 494 2.28 -10.71 -6.63
CA VAL A 494 2.72 -9.74 -7.64
C VAL A 494 3.88 -10.28 -8.48
N TRP A 495 4.60 -11.27 -7.96
CA TRP A 495 5.71 -11.90 -8.65
C TRP A 495 5.22 -13.08 -9.50
N GLY A 496 5.72 -13.19 -10.74
CA GLY A 496 5.50 -14.39 -11.54
C GLY A 496 6.08 -15.63 -10.86
N LYS A 497 5.45 -16.81 -11.06
CA LYS A 497 5.85 -18.08 -10.42
C LYS A 497 7.33 -18.44 -10.64
N GLU A 498 7.89 -18.11 -11.79
CA GLU A 498 9.31 -18.32 -12.12
C GLU A 498 10.22 -17.40 -11.30
N ALA A 499 9.95 -16.09 -11.30
CA ALA A 499 10.68 -15.10 -10.51
C ALA A 499 10.63 -15.44 -9.00
N MET A 500 9.48 -15.90 -8.51
CA MET A 500 9.31 -16.39 -7.13
C MET A 500 10.25 -17.55 -6.81
N ASN A 501 10.34 -18.55 -7.70
CA ASN A 501 11.17 -19.72 -7.48
C ASN A 501 12.67 -19.40 -7.57
N GLU A 502 13.07 -18.56 -8.53
CA GLU A 502 14.46 -18.10 -8.66
C GLU A 502 14.89 -17.35 -7.38
N PHE A 503 14.11 -16.36 -6.94
CA PHE A 503 14.41 -15.62 -5.71
C PHE A 503 14.42 -16.52 -4.47
N ALA A 504 13.44 -17.44 -4.33
CA ALA A 504 13.37 -18.39 -3.23
C ALA A 504 14.58 -19.32 -3.12
N THR A 505 15.34 -19.48 -4.22
CA THR A 505 16.48 -20.39 -4.30
C THR A 505 17.82 -19.69 -4.49
N ALA A 506 17.85 -18.37 -4.69
CA ALA A 506 19.05 -17.57 -4.88
C ALA A 506 20.10 -17.83 -3.77
N TRP A 507 19.67 -17.87 -2.51
CA TRP A 507 20.52 -18.14 -1.36
C TRP A 507 21.24 -19.50 -1.39
N ARG A 508 20.74 -20.47 -2.17
CA ARG A 508 21.37 -21.80 -2.29
C ARG A 508 22.61 -21.78 -3.16
N ARG A 509 22.77 -20.76 -4.00
CA ARG A 509 23.86 -20.63 -4.98
C ARG A 509 25.04 -19.81 -4.43
N TRP A 510 24.82 -19.05 -3.37
CA TRP A 510 25.83 -18.20 -2.76
C TRP A 510 26.70 -18.94 -1.72
N ASP A 511 27.99 -18.64 -1.71
CA ASP A 511 28.97 -19.20 -0.78
C ASP A 511 29.92 -18.10 -0.28
N GLY A 512 29.75 -17.69 0.97
CA GLY A 512 30.57 -16.68 1.62
C GLY A 512 31.80 -17.23 2.36
N PHE A 513 32.09 -18.53 2.29
CA PHE A 513 33.11 -19.14 3.15
C PHE A 513 34.52 -18.59 2.90
N GLU A 514 34.89 -18.37 1.63
CA GLU A 514 36.19 -17.78 1.31
C GLU A 514 36.29 -16.33 1.83
N PHE A 515 35.22 -15.53 1.70
CA PHE A 515 35.18 -14.18 2.30
C PHE A 515 35.41 -14.24 3.82
N MET A 516 34.66 -15.09 4.52
CA MET A 516 34.80 -15.25 5.97
C MET A 516 36.22 -15.70 6.38
N LYS A 517 36.90 -16.48 5.53
CA LYS A 517 38.27 -16.94 5.77
C LYS A 517 39.32 -15.87 5.55
N THR A 518 39.12 -14.93 4.63
CA THR A 518 40.18 -14.00 4.19
C THR A 518 39.98 -12.57 4.67
N THR A 519 38.76 -12.19 5.07
CA THR A 519 38.46 -10.81 5.43
C THR A 519 39.04 -10.40 6.79
N ASP A 520 39.52 -9.16 6.86
CA ASP A 520 39.94 -8.50 8.10
C ASP A 520 38.85 -7.57 8.66
N LEU A 521 37.70 -7.46 7.97
CA LEU A 521 36.55 -6.71 8.45
C LEU A 521 36.05 -7.30 9.78
N PRO A 522 35.62 -6.47 10.74
CA PRO A 522 34.98 -6.97 11.94
C PRO A 522 33.59 -7.53 11.59
N ILE A 523 33.27 -8.70 12.13
CA ILE A 523 32.00 -9.41 11.90
C ILE A 523 31.42 -9.85 13.24
N ILE A 524 30.11 -9.67 13.41
CA ILE A 524 29.32 -10.30 14.47
C ILE A 524 28.22 -11.17 13.85
N GLU A 525 28.10 -12.38 14.36
CA GLU A 525 27.18 -13.42 13.91
C GLU A 525 26.17 -13.73 15.02
N PHE A 526 24.88 -13.53 14.77
CA PHE A 526 23.81 -13.87 15.70
C PHE A 526 23.09 -15.14 15.27
N TYR A 527 22.95 -16.09 16.20
CA TYR A 527 22.23 -17.33 15.97
C TYR A 527 21.30 -17.66 17.14
N GLY A 528 20.09 -18.12 16.81
CA GLY A 528 19.16 -18.72 17.76
C GLY A 528 19.52 -20.18 18.02
N ASP A 529 19.50 -20.60 19.28
CA ASP A 529 19.86 -21.99 19.62
C ASP A 529 18.73 -23.00 19.38
N ARG A 530 17.50 -22.55 19.08
CA ARG A 530 16.32 -23.38 18.78
C ARG A 530 16.02 -24.40 19.90
N ASP A 531 16.36 -24.06 21.14
CA ASP A 531 16.32 -24.94 22.32
C ASP A 531 17.05 -26.28 22.09
N ARG A 532 18.15 -26.25 21.33
CA ARG A 532 18.98 -27.40 20.97
C ARG A 532 20.45 -27.16 21.32
N PRO A 533 21.28 -28.22 21.37
CA PRO A 533 22.72 -28.07 21.46
C PRO A 533 23.26 -27.19 20.33
N ARG A 534 24.06 -26.18 20.69
CA ARG A 534 24.66 -25.22 19.75
C ARG A 534 25.67 -25.92 18.84
N PRO A 535 25.52 -25.83 17.51
CA PRO A 535 26.51 -26.33 16.57
C PRO A 535 27.90 -25.69 16.76
N THR A 536 28.94 -26.41 16.35
CA THR A 536 30.30 -25.87 16.34
C THR A 536 30.47 -24.84 15.23
N ARG A 537 31.47 -23.97 15.37
CA ARG A 537 31.88 -23.02 14.33
C ARG A 537 32.16 -23.72 13.00
N GLU A 538 32.86 -24.85 13.04
CA GLU A 538 33.16 -25.69 11.87
C GLU A 538 31.88 -26.17 11.16
N ALA A 539 30.92 -26.72 11.90
CA ALA A 539 29.65 -27.16 11.31
C ALA A 539 28.85 -26.02 10.67
N MET A 540 29.02 -24.80 11.18
CA MET A 540 28.39 -23.59 10.64
C MET A 540 29.21 -22.90 9.54
N TYR A 541 30.39 -23.43 9.19
CA TYR A 541 31.33 -22.80 8.26
C TYR A 541 31.75 -21.39 8.71
N ILE A 542 31.96 -21.20 10.01
CA ILE A 542 32.48 -19.96 10.58
C ILE A 542 33.94 -20.21 10.96
N PRO A 543 34.93 -19.56 10.33
CA PRO A 543 36.33 -19.77 10.71
C PRO A 543 36.60 -19.22 12.11
N ASP A 544 37.52 -19.85 12.83
CA ASP A 544 37.93 -19.38 14.15
C ASP A 544 38.94 -18.24 13.99
N ARG A 545 38.43 -17.00 14.03
CA ARG A 545 39.19 -15.77 13.82
C ARG A 545 38.75 -14.71 14.83
N GLU A 546 39.71 -13.93 15.34
CA GLU A 546 39.47 -12.89 16.34
C GLU A 546 38.55 -11.77 15.84
N ASN A 547 38.53 -11.50 14.53
CA ASN A 547 37.65 -10.50 13.95
C ASN A 547 36.19 -10.97 13.79
N ILE A 548 35.86 -12.21 14.14
CA ILE A 548 34.51 -12.79 13.98
C ILE A 548 33.94 -13.23 15.34
N GLU A 549 33.08 -12.38 15.89
CA GLU A 549 32.31 -12.64 17.11
C GLU A 549 31.08 -13.52 16.80
N LEU A 550 30.83 -14.55 17.62
CA LEU A 550 29.65 -15.40 17.52
C LEU A 550 28.79 -15.25 18.78
N VAL A 551 27.57 -14.77 18.60
CA VAL A 551 26.58 -14.55 19.66
C VAL A 551 25.42 -15.52 19.51
N TRP A 552 25.16 -16.26 20.59
CA TRP A 552 23.98 -17.12 20.70
C TRP A 552 22.89 -16.43 21.48
N ILE A 553 21.68 -16.42 20.94
CA ILE A 553 20.48 -15.90 21.61
C ILE A 553 19.61 -17.10 22.01
N SER A 554 19.54 -17.34 23.32
CA SER A 554 18.86 -18.51 23.85
C SER A 554 17.34 -18.46 23.69
N GLY A 555 16.74 -19.60 23.33
CA GLY A 555 15.30 -19.73 23.16
C GLY A 555 14.77 -18.96 21.95
N ALA A 556 15.63 -18.65 20.98
CA ALA A 556 15.27 -18.04 19.71
C ALA A 556 15.46 -19.02 18.56
N SER A 557 14.69 -18.81 17.51
CA SER A 557 14.74 -19.59 16.28
C SER A 557 15.47 -18.82 15.17
N HIS A 558 15.20 -19.18 13.92
CA HIS A 558 15.70 -18.43 12.76
C HIS A 558 15.15 -16.99 12.70
N SER A 559 13.96 -16.72 13.25
CA SER A 559 13.24 -15.43 13.12
C SER A 559 13.68 -14.37 14.16
N LEU A 560 14.98 -14.28 14.42
CA LEU A 560 15.56 -13.54 15.54
C LEU A 560 15.08 -12.08 15.72
N PRO A 561 15.05 -11.23 14.67
CA PRO A 561 14.62 -9.84 14.79
C PRO A 561 13.19 -9.67 15.32
N ASN A 562 12.34 -10.69 15.15
CA ASN A 562 10.94 -10.67 15.56
C ASN A 562 10.70 -11.38 16.90
N GLU A 563 11.61 -12.27 17.31
CA GLU A 563 11.45 -13.06 18.53
C GLU A 563 12.16 -12.45 19.73
N LYS A 564 13.35 -11.88 19.48
CA LYS A 564 14.27 -11.33 20.49
C LYS A 564 14.86 -9.99 20.01
N PRO A 565 14.02 -9.00 19.62
CA PRO A 565 14.47 -7.75 19.01
C PRO A 565 15.44 -6.98 19.91
N LYS A 566 15.20 -7.00 21.23
CA LYS A 566 16.03 -6.29 22.21
C LYS A 566 17.42 -6.91 22.33
N GLU A 567 17.51 -8.23 22.42
CA GLU A 567 18.78 -8.95 22.54
C GLU A 567 19.64 -8.80 21.28
N VAL A 568 19.01 -8.79 20.10
CA VAL A 568 19.66 -8.46 18.83
C VAL A 568 20.20 -7.03 18.87
N ALA A 569 19.37 -6.05 19.24
CA ALA A 569 19.77 -4.64 19.32
C ALA A 569 20.92 -4.42 20.32
N GLU A 570 20.88 -5.04 21.49
CA GLU A 570 21.95 -4.95 22.50
C GLU A 570 23.29 -5.47 21.95
N GLY A 571 23.28 -6.56 21.18
CA GLY A 571 24.48 -7.05 20.53
C GLY A 571 24.99 -6.13 19.42
N MET A 572 24.09 -5.56 18.62
CA MET A 572 24.46 -4.56 17.62
C MET A 572 25.10 -3.33 18.28
N ILE A 573 24.54 -2.83 19.38
CA ILE A 573 25.08 -1.70 20.14
C ILE A 573 26.49 -2.01 20.67
N ARG A 574 26.69 -3.19 21.28
CA ARG A 574 28.01 -3.60 21.77
C ARG A 574 29.04 -3.65 20.64
N PHE A 575 28.67 -4.25 19.51
CA PHE A 575 29.54 -4.34 18.35
C PHE A 575 29.93 -2.94 17.83
N LEU A 576 28.95 -2.06 17.60
CA LEU A 576 29.19 -0.70 17.12
C LEU A 576 30.07 0.11 18.09
N ASN A 577 29.80 0.04 19.40
CA ASN A 577 30.57 0.74 20.41
C ASN A 577 32.02 0.26 20.50
N SER A 578 32.28 -1.02 20.28
CA SER A 578 33.65 -1.57 20.27
C SER A 578 34.52 -1.01 19.13
N ARG A 579 33.90 -0.41 18.11
CA ARG A 579 34.56 0.08 16.89
C ARG A 579 34.64 1.60 16.81
N ARG A 580 33.85 2.34 17.59
CA ARG A 580 33.92 3.81 17.71
C ARG A 580 35.15 4.32 18.48
N GLY A 581 35.99 3.43 19.03
CA GLY A 581 37.10 3.77 19.92
C GLY A 581 38.52 3.47 19.40
N ASN A 582 38.71 3.20 18.11
CA ASN A 582 40.04 2.99 17.50
C ASN A 582 40.40 4.08 16.50
#